data_AF-A0A530GDC4-F1
#
_entry.id   AF-A0A530GDC4-F1
#
_cell.length_a   1.000
_cell.length_b   1.000
_cell.length_c   1.000
_cell.angle_alpha   90.00
_cell.angle_beta   90.00
_cell.angle_gamma   90.00
#
_symmetry.space_group_name_H-M   'P 1'
#
loop_
_entity.id
_entity.type
_entity.pdbx_description
1 polymer ?
#
loop_
_entity_poly.entity_id
_entity_poly.type
_entity_poly.pdbx_seq_one_letter_code
_entity_poly.pdbx_strand_id
1 'polypeptide(L)'
;PVGLGLVRVANFINSELWGRPSNVPWAIEFPNGGPFTRHPSQLYEALLEGLVLFLVLRFLTHSRLKLKTPRFVGGAFICGYGLSR
;
A
#
# COMPACT_ATOMS: atom_id res chain seq x y z
N PRO A 1 -6.18 -4.03 -5.52
CA PRO A 1 -4.83 -3.87 -4.90
C PRO A 1 -3.85 -3.13 -5.82
N VAL A 2 -3.57 -3.62 -7.04
CA VAL A 2 -2.61 -2.97 -7.96
C VAL A 2 -2.95 -1.49 -8.20
N GLY A 3 -4.22 -1.16 -8.47
CA GLY A 3 -4.66 0.23 -8.63
C GLY A 3 -4.48 1.09 -7.37
N LEU A 4 -4.71 0.53 -6.17
CA LEU A 4 -4.47 1.25 -4.90
C LEU A 4 -2.98 1.53 -4.72
N GLY A 5 -2.13 0.54 -4.96
CA GLY A 5 -0.67 0.71 -4.91
C GLY A 5 -0.17 1.78 -5.89
N LEU A 6 -0.66 1.77 -7.13
CA LEU A 6 -0.27 2.74 -8.16
C LEU A 6 -0.71 4.17 -7.80
N VAL A 7 -1.92 4.35 -7.24
CA VAL A 7 -2.37 5.66 -6.75
C VAL A 7 -1.47 6.16 -5.62
N ARG A 8 -1.06 5.30 -4.70
CA ARG A 8 -0.14 5.67 -3.60
C ARG A 8 1.25 6.05 -4.11
N VAL A 9 1.76 5.36 -5.13
CA VAL A 9 3.01 5.72 -5.81
C VAL A 9 2.87 7.06 -6.54
N ALA A 10 1.74 7.32 -7.19
CA ALA A 10 1.47 8.61 -7.82
C ALA A 10 1.43 9.75 -6.79
N ASN A 11 0.84 9.53 -5.62
CA ASN A 11 0.85 10.51 -4.53
C ASN A 11 2.29 10.79 -4.04
N PHE A 12 3.16 9.79 -4.05
CA PHE A 12 4.59 9.97 -3.72
C PHE A 12 5.33 10.80 -4.77
N ILE A 13 5.09 10.53 -6.06
CA ILE A 13 5.68 11.30 -7.17
C ILE A 13 5.20 12.75 -7.14
N ASN A 14 3.90 12.96 -6.92
CA ASN A 14 3.31 14.30 -6.77
C ASN A 14 3.72 14.97 -5.46
N SER A 15 4.40 14.24 -4.56
CA SER A 15 4.77 14.72 -3.24
C SER A 15 3.54 15.26 -2.52
N GLU A 16 2.45 14.50 -2.41
CA GLU A 16 1.24 14.85 -1.64
C GLU A 16 1.15 13.96 -0.39
N LEU A 17 0.15 14.10 0.50
CA LEU A 17 -0.20 13.11 1.56
C LEU A 17 0.99 12.44 2.31
N TRP A 18 2.01 13.22 2.64
CA TRP A 18 3.23 12.74 3.27
C TRP A 18 3.02 12.46 4.77
N GLY A 19 3.90 11.62 5.34
CA GLY A 19 3.82 11.19 6.72
C GLY A 19 4.24 12.25 7.74
N ARG A 20 4.37 11.77 8.98
CA ARG A 20 4.86 12.59 10.09
C ARG A 20 6.34 13.00 9.87
N PRO A 21 6.75 14.20 10.33
CA PRO A 21 8.16 14.58 10.38
C PRO A 21 8.97 13.57 11.17
N SER A 22 10.15 13.21 10.66
CA SER A 22 11.00 12.20 11.28
C SER A 22 12.45 12.34 10.85
N ASN A 23 13.34 11.95 11.74
CA ASN A 23 14.79 12.05 11.58
C ASN A 23 15.42 10.68 11.27
N VAL A 24 14.63 9.71 10.80
CA VAL A 24 15.15 8.40 10.39
C VAL A 24 15.98 8.52 9.10
N PRO A 25 16.97 7.64 8.88
CA PRO A 25 17.91 7.77 7.76
C PRO A 25 17.27 7.56 6.37
N TRP A 26 16.05 7.02 6.31
CA TRP A 26 15.28 6.85 5.08
C TRP A 26 14.12 7.87 4.95
N ALA A 27 14.09 8.90 5.79
CA ALA A 27 13.15 9.99 5.63
C ALA A 27 13.53 10.81 4.39
N ILE A 28 12.52 11.30 3.68
CA ILE A 28 12.69 12.01 2.40
C ILE A 28 12.24 13.45 2.58
N GLU A 29 13.01 14.38 2.03
CA GLU A 29 12.61 15.78 1.89
C GLU A 29 11.70 15.91 0.68
N PHE A 30 10.43 16.24 0.93
CA PHE A 30 9.46 16.46 -0.13
C PHE A 30 9.44 17.93 -0.53
N PRO A 31 9.44 18.27 -1.83
CA PRO A 31 9.41 19.66 -2.30
C PRO A 31 8.25 20.49 -1.74
N ASN A 32 7.08 19.87 -1.57
CA ASN A 32 5.88 20.49 -0.98
C ASN A 32 5.76 20.29 0.55
N GLY A 33 6.65 19.51 1.17
CA GLY A 33 6.56 19.04 2.56
C GLY A 33 7.19 19.97 3.62
N GLY A 34 7.80 21.06 3.19
CA GLY A 34 8.57 21.99 4.03
C GLY A 34 10.02 21.53 4.28
N PRO A 35 10.80 22.26 5.09
CA PRO A 35 12.23 22.01 5.32
C PRO A 35 12.51 20.80 6.23
N PHE A 36 11.52 19.93 6.42
CA PHE A 36 11.60 18.81 7.35
C PHE A 36 11.57 17.49 6.58
N THR A 37 12.46 16.58 6.95
CA THR A 37 12.43 15.19 6.48
C THR A 37 11.18 14.49 7.01
N ARG A 38 10.47 13.77 6.15
CA ARG A 38 9.23 13.07 6.50
C ARG A 38 9.29 11.61 6.13
N HIS A 39 8.51 10.81 6.84
CA HIS A 39 8.32 9.42 6.46
C HIS A 39 7.59 9.32 5.11
N PRO A 40 8.11 8.53 4.15
CA PRO A 40 7.41 8.24 2.91
C PRO A 40 6.29 7.21 3.15
N SER A 41 5.29 7.58 3.96
CA SER A 41 4.17 6.72 4.35
C SER A 41 3.44 6.11 3.16
N GLN A 42 3.41 6.84 2.05
CA GLN A 42 2.80 6.42 0.80
C GLN A 42 3.48 5.21 0.16
N LEU A 43 4.80 5.09 0.31
CA LEU A 43 5.52 3.91 -0.16
C LEU A 43 5.19 2.69 0.71
N TYR A 44 5.01 2.87 2.02
CA TYR A 44 4.55 1.79 2.89
C TYR A 44 3.12 1.36 2.54
N GLU A 45 2.21 2.31 2.34
CA GLU A 45 0.83 2.04 1.90
C GLU A 45 0.82 1.38 0.52
N ALA A 46 1.63 1.85 -0.44
CA ALA A 46 1.75 1.26 -1.77
C ALA A 46 2.25 -0.19 -1.71
N LEU A 47 3.19 -0.47 -0.82
CA LEU A 47 3.75 -1.81 -0.65
C LEU A 47 2.75 -2.74 0.04
N LEU A 48 2.09 -2.31 1.12
CA LEU A 48 1.15 -3.13 1.88
C LEU A 48 -0.22 -3.26 1.17
N GLU A 49 -0.90 -2.15 0.86
CA GLU A 49 -2.22 -2.14 0.21
C GLU A 49 -2.14 -2.54 -1.28
N GLY A 50 -0.99 -2.31 -1.91
CA GLY A 50 -0.76 -2.62 -3.31
C GLY A 50 -0.14 -4.00 -3.52
N LEU A 51 1.15 -4.11 -3.23
CA LEU A 51 1.97 -5.27 -3.62
C LEU A 51 1.70 -6.50 -2.74
N VAL A 52 1.71 -6.36 -1.42
CA VAL A 52 1.47 -7.47 -0.48
C VAL A 52 0.03 -7.98 -0.62
N LEU A 53 -0.96 -7.07 -0.60
CA LEU A 53 -2.37 -7.45 -0.80
C LEU A 53 -2.58 -8.13 -2.17
N PHE A 54 -1.89 -7.66 -3.23
CA PHE A 54 -1.93 -8.34 -4.53
C PHE A 54 -1.34 -9.74 -4.47
N LEU A 55 -0.15 -9.92 -3.87
CA LEU A 55 0.49 -11.23 -3.76
C LEU A 55 -0.34 -12.21 -2.94
N VAL A 56 -0.92 -11.77 -1.81
CA VAL A 56 -1.80 -12.60 -0.98
C VAL A 56 -3.02 -13.06 -1.77
N LEU A 57 -3.71 -12.16 -2.47
CA LEU A 57 -4.88 -12.50 -3.27
C LEU A 57 -4.51 -13.35 -4.49
N ARG A 58 -3.40 -13.04 -5.17
CA ARG A 58 -2.86 -13.84 -6.28
C ARG A 58 -2.56 -15.27 -5.82
N PHE A 59 -1.90 -15.43 -4.67
CA PHE A 59 -1.59 -16.72 -4.08
C PHE A 59 -2.86 -17.50 -3.71
N LEU A 60 -3.81 -16.87 -3.03
CA LEU A 60 -5.09 -17.48 -2.66
C LEU A 60 -5.93 -17.89 -3.88
N THR A 61 -5.84 -17.13 -4.97
CA THR A 61 -6.58 -17.39 -6.21
C THR A 61 -5.92 -18.51 -7.02
N HIS A 62 -4.59 -18.49 -7.16
CA HIS A 62 -3.86 -19.34 -8.11
C HIS A 62 -3.34 -20.65 -7.48
N SER A 63 -2.89 -20.64 -6.22
CA SER A 63 -2.36 -21.84 -5.55
C SER A 63 -3.45 -22.67 -4.87
N ARG A 64 -4.53 -22.05 -4.39
CA ARG A 64 -5.58 -22.74 -3.62
C ARG A 64 -6.85 -23.06 -4.43
N LEU A 65 -6.92 -22.71 -5.72
CA LEU A 65 -8.10 -22.96 -6.60
C LEU A 65 -9.45 -22.52 -5.99
N LYS A 66 -9.44 -21.54 -5.06
CA LYS A 66 -10.63 -21.05 -4.34
C LYS A 66 -11.56 -20.16 -5.18
N LEU A 67 -11.30 -20.03 -6.48
CA LEU A 67 -12.22 -19.44 -7.44
C LEU A 67 -13.59 -20.16 -7.46
N LYS A 68 -13.65 -21.43 -7.07
CA LYS A 68 -14.89 -22.21 -6.98
C LYS A 68 -15.76 -21.89 -5.76
N THR A 69 -15.23 -21.21 -4.73
CA THR A 69 -15.99 -20.81 -3.54
C THR A 69 -16.34 -19.33 -3.61
N PRO A 70 -17.55 -18.95 -4.08
CA PRO A 70 -17.96 -17.55 -4.10
C PRO A 70 -17.91 -16.98 -2.68
N ARG A 71 -17.49 -15.71 -2.57
CA ARG A 71 -17.34 -14.90 -1.33
C ARG A 71 -16.00 -15.01 -0.58
N PHE A 72 -15.22 -16.08 -0.73
CA PHE A 72 -13.96 -16.22 0.00
C PHE A 72 -12.93 -15.14 -0.39
N VAL A 73 -12.82 -14.85 -1.69
CA VAL A 73 -11.87 -13.85 -2.21
C VAL A 73 -12.24 -12.43 -1.77
N GLY A 74 -13.53 -12.11 -1.70
CA GLY A 74 -14.02 -10.81 -1.21
C GLY A 74 -13.72 -10.59 0.27
N GLY A 75 -13.97 -11.60 1.12
CA GLY A 75 -13.61 -11.54 2.54
C GLY A 75 -12.10 -11.40 2.77
N ALA A 76 -11.30 -12.15 2.01
CA ALA A 76 -9.84 -12.03 2.07
C ALA A 76 -9.34 -10.63 1.66
N PHE A 77 -9.99 -9.99 0.68
CA PHE A 77 -9.69 -8.60 0.32
C PHE A 77 -10.02 -7.64 1.45
N ILE A 78 -11.20 -7.73 2.06
CA ILE A 78 -11.62 -6.84 3.16
C ILE A 78 -10.72 -7.02 4.39
N CYS A 79 -10.46 -8.27 4.80
CA CYS A 79 -9.56 -8.55 5.92
C CYS A 79 -8.13 -8.08 5.64
N GLY A 80 -7.61 -8.35 4.44
CA GLY A 80 -6.26 -7.92 4.05
C GLY A 80 -6.13 -6.40 3.98
N TYR A 81 -7.14 -5.71 3.44
CA TYR A 81 -7.16 -4.25 3.39
C TYR A 81 -7.27 -3.62 4.79
N GLY A 82 -8.07 -4.20 5.69
CA GLY A 82 -8.19 -3.72 7.07
C GLY A 82 -6.93 -3.93 7.91
N LEU A 83 -6.15 -4.98 7.63
CA LEU A 83 -4.86 -5.22 8.29
C LEU A 83 -3.72 -4.33 7.75
N SER A 84 -3.82 -3.87 6.49
CA SER A 84 -2.81 -3.02 5.86
C SER A 84 -2.96 -1.53 6.18
N ARG A 85 -4.04 -1.14 6.85
CA ARG A 85 -4.42 0.24 7.17
C ARG A 85 -4.09 0.60 8.61
#